data_AF-A0A146WI16-F1
#
_entry.id   AF-A0A146WI16-F1
#
_cell.length_a   1.000
_cell.length_b   1.000
_cell.length_c   1.000
_cell.angle_alpha   90.00
_cell.angle_beta   90.00
_cell.angle_gamma   90.00
#
_symmetry.space_group_name_H-M   'P 1'
#
loop_
_entity.id
_entity.type
_entity.pdbx_description
1 polymer ?
#
loop_
_entity_poly.entity_id
_entity_poly.type
_entity_poly.pdbx_seq_one_letter_code
_entity_poly.pdbx_strand_id
1 'polypeptide(L)'
;MNIQILPEHKLSSVAPLKQCDVEKKEVELILVKDQNGVQYTSSSIIPTPGNGVGLPGPASDPERETWGKKIDFLLSVIGFAVDLANVWRFPYLCYKNGGGAFLIPYTLFLVIAGMPLFYMELALGQYNREGAATVWKICPIFKGVGYTVIIIALYVGFYYNVIIAWSLHYLFSSMTRELPWLNCGNSWNSVNCTDPNYINGSVLGNGTYAKYKITPAAEYYERGVLHLHESRGIQDLGMPRWDLTLCLVVVVFILYFSLWKGVKSSGKVVYITATMPYIVLFVLLIRGITLPGSMEGIKAYLNIDFNRLNNLEVRKNGYTLTS
;
A
#
# COMPACT_ATOMS: atom_id res chain seq x y z
N MET A 1 85.91 -45.05 -24.73
CA MET A 1 85.08 -43.98 -24.13
C MET A 1 83.62 -44.34 -24.40
N ASN A 2 82.87 -44.59 -23.31
CA ASN A 2 81.42 -44.71 -23.12
C ASN A 2 80.45 -45.00 -24.30
N ILE A 3 79.98 -46.25 -24.34
CA ILE A 3 78.62 -46.74 -24.02
C ILE A 3 77.39 -45.80 -24.23
N GLN A 4 76.61 -46.19 -25.25
CA GLN A 4 75.16 -46.50 -25.31
C GLN A 4 74.01 -45.47 -25.21
N ILE A 5 73.16 -45.59 -26.24
CA ILE A 5 71.68 -45.82 -26.27
C ILE A 5 70.71 -44.63 -26.23
N LEU A 6 69.84 -44.65 -27.26
CA LEU A 6 68.63 -43.86 -27.58
C LEU A 6 67.53 -43.95 -26.50
N PRO A 7 66.65 -42.93 -26.39
CA PRO A 7 65.26 -43.17 -26.83
C PRO A 7 64.56 -41.94 -27.46
N GLU A 8 63.68 -42.18 -28.44
CA GLU A 8 62.55 -41.31 -28.81
C GLU A 8 61.23 -41.94 -28.32
N HIS A 9 60.33 -41.15 -27.73
CA HIS A 9 58.92 -41.02 -28.14
C HIS A 9 58.15 -40.07 -27.20
N LYS A 10 57.43 -39.10 -27.77
CA LYS A 10 56.39 -38.28 -27.13
C LYS A 10 55.01 -38.80 -27.55
N LEU A 11 54.07 -39.04 -26.62
CA LEU A 11 52.68 -38.57 -26.72
C LEU A 11 51.85 -38.76 -25.40
N SER A 12 51.12 -37.70 -25.05
CA SER A 12 49.87 -37.58 -24.25
C SER A 12 49.83 -37.87 -22.74
N SER A 13 49.38 -36.88 -21.95
CA SER A 13 48.66 -37.12 -20.68
C SER A 13 47.73 -35.94 -20.29
N VAL A 14 46.64 -36.32 -19.64
CA VAL A 14 45.38 -35.66 -19.25
C VAL A 14 45.55 -34.70 -18.06
N ALA A 15 44.73 -33.64 -17.99
CA ALA A 15 44.71 -32.66 -16.89
C ALA A 15 44.09 -33.23 -15.59
N PRO A 16 44.57 -32.89 -14.38
CA PRO A 16 44.06 -33.45 -13.13
C PRO A 16 42.81 -32.73 -12.59
N LEU A 17 41.93 -33.51 -11.96
CA LEU A 17 40.74 -33.10 -11.20
C LEU A 17 41.08 -32.28 -9.95
N LYS A 18 40.28 -31.24 -9.67
CA LYS A 18 40.37 -30.39 -8.48
C LYS A 18 39.56 -31.02 -7.34
N GLN A 19 40.21 -31.25 -6.20
CA GLN A 19 39.63 -31.82 -4.98
C GLN A 19 38.65 -30.80 -4.34
N CYS A 20 37.43 -31.23 -4.01
CA CYS A 20 36.49 -30.45 -3.19
C CYS A 20 36.79 -30.71 -1.71
N ASP A 21 37.35 -29.72 -1.01
CA ASP A 21 37.43 -29.73 0.44
C ASP A 21 36.06 -29.36 1.03
N VAL A 22 35.43 -30.33 1.69
CA VAL A 22 34.24 -30.12 2.52
C VAL A 22 34.72 -29.74 3.91
N GLU A 23 34.58 -28.47 4.28
CA GLU A 23 34.84 -27.96 5.63
C GLU A 23 33.83 -28.59 6.60
N LYS A 24 34.29 -29.53 7.43
CA LYS A 24 33.50 -30.08 8.54
C LYS A 24 33.48 -29.06 9.68
N LYS A 25 32.35 -28.38 9.87
CA LYS A 25 32.06 -27.68 11.14
C LYS A 25 31.57 -28.69 12.17
N GLU A 26 32.38 -28.96 13.19
CA GLU A 26 31.90 -29.63 14.40
C GLU A 26 30.98 -28.67 15.17
N VAL A 27 29.75 -29.11 15.40
CA VAL A 27 28.76 -28.40 16.23
C VAL A 27 28.67 -29.18 17.54
N GLU A 28 29.28 -28.66 18.59
CA GLU A 28 29.16 -29.23 19.93
C GLU A 28 27.77 -28.88 20.51
N LEU A 29 26.93 -29.91 20.65
CA LEU A 29 25.52 -29.78 21.02
C LEU A 29 25.38 -29.90 22.54
N ILE A 30 25.48 -28.77 23.25
CA ILE A 30 25.27 -28.73 24.70
C ILE A 30 23.75 -28.83 24.96
N LEU A 31 23.29 -30.02 25.33
CA LEU A 31 21.90 -30.27 25.76
C LEU A 31 21.70 -29.78 27.19
N VAL A 32 21.14 -28.57 27.35
CA VAL A 32 20.52 -28.14 28.61
C VAL A 32 19.01 -28.37 28.50
N LYS A 33 18.50 -29.33 29.26
CA LYS A 33 17.07 -29.59 29.42
C LYS A 33 16.55 -28.75 30.58
N ASP A 34 15.64 -27.82 30.32
CA ASP A 34 14.72 -27.32 31.36
C ASP A 34 13.35 -26.91 30.80
N GLN A 35 12.34 -27.07 31.65
CA GLN A 35 10.92 -27.02 31.35
C GLN A 35 10.44 -25.58 31.14
N ASN A 36 9.57 -25.39 30.14
CA ASN A 36 8.79 -24.17 29.83
C ASN A 36 9.35 -23.20 28.76
N GLY A 37 9.56 -23.73 27.56
CA GLY A 37 8.99 -23.14 26.33
C GLY A 37 9.54 -21.81 25.78
N VAL A 38 10.52 -21.96 24.87
CA VAL A 38 10.84 -21.13 23.69
C VAL A 38 11.72 -19.89 23.87
N GLN A 39 13.02 -20.03 23.56
CA GLN A 39 13.90 -18.92 23.15
C GLN A 39 14.89 -19.34 22.05
N TYR A 40 15.20 -18.37 21.19
CA TYR A 40 16.00 -18.47 19.96
C TYR A 40 17.50 -18.65 20.27
N THR A 41 18.19 -19.43 19.43
CA THR A 41 19.64 -19.61 19.49
C THR A 41 20.37 -18.29 19.18
N SER A 42 20.79 -17.55 20.19
CA SER A 42 21.81 -16.49 20.04
C SER A 42 23.18 -17.11 20.24
N SER A 43 23.90 -17.33 19.15
CA SER A 43 25.31 -17.71 19.18
C SER A 43 26.17 -16.47 19.44
N SER A 44 26.33 -16.07 20.70
CA SER A 44 27.35 -15.08 21.08
C SER A 44 28.66 -15.79 21.38
N ILE A 45 29.63 -15.67 20.48
CA ILE A 45 31.01 -16.12 20.71
C ILE A 45 31.62 -15.16 21.75
N ILE A 46 31.93 -15.66 22.95
CA ILE A 46 32.74 -14.95 23.93
C ILE A 46 34.19 -15.02 23.44
N PRO A 47 34.91 -13.89 23.25
CA PRO A 47 36.32 -13.96 22.88
C PRO A 47 37.18 -14.31 24.09
N THR A 48 37.89 -15.43 24.00
CA THR A 48 38.97 -15.81 24.92
C THR A 48 40.14 -14.82 24.76
N PRO A 49 40.77 -14.33 25.84
CA PRO A 49 41.91 -13.41 25.72
C PRO A 49 43.16 -14.19 25.31
N GLY A 50 43.47 -14.19 24.01
CA GLY A 50 44.70 -14.72 23.44
C GLY A 50 45.48 -13.62 22.73
N ASN A 51 46.67 -13.31 23.25
CA ASN A 51 47.66 -12.45 22.60
C ASN A 51 48.10 -13.08 21.27
N GLY A 52 47.63 -12.52 20.16
CA GLY A 52 48.09 -12.86 18.82
C GLY A 52 47.65 -11.78 17.85
N VAL A 53 48.61 -11.20 17.13
CA VAL A 53 48.40 -10.19 16.09
C VAL A 53 47.45 -10.77 15.03
N GLY A 54 46.17 -10.39 15.11
CA GLY A 54 45.11 -10.88 14.22
C GLY A 54 44.95 -10.00 12.99
N LEU A 55 44.95 -10.63 11.81
CA LEU A 55 44.41 -10.05 10.59
C LEU A 55 42.98 -9.52 10.84
N PRO A 56 42.53 -8.50 10.09
CA PRO A 56 41.13 -8.08 10.17
C PRO A 56 40.25 -9.26 9.74
N GLY A 57 39.53 -9.85 10.69
CA GLY A 57 38.49 -10.82 10.39
C GLY A 57 37.42 -10.19 9.48
N PRO A 58 36.72 -10.99 8.65
CA PRO A 58 35.65 -10.47 7.82
C PRO A 58 34.63 -9.77 8.71
N ALA A 59 34.30 -8.51 8.36
CA ALA A 59 33.28 -7.75 9.04
C ALA A 59 32.00 -8.59 9.13
N SER A 60 31.49 -8.79 10.33
CA SER A 60 30.18 -9.41 10.53
C SER A 60 29.14 -8.60 9.75
N ASP A 61 28.46 -9.23 8.80
CA ASP A 61 27.39 -8.58 8.05
C ASP A 61 26.40 -7.92 9.02
N PRO A 62 25.95 -6.67 8.75
CA PRO A 62 25.03 -5.98 9.64
C PRO A 62 23.72 -6.77 9.76
N GLU A 63 23.39 -7.17 10.98
CA GLU A 63 22.16 -7.91 11.26
C GLU A 63 20.93 -7.06 10.89
N ARG A 64 20.01 -7.64 10.10
CA ARG A 64 18.82 -6.93 9.62
C ARG A 64 17.95 -6.48 10.80
N GLU A 65 17.57 -5.20 10.80
CA GLU A 65 16.70 -4.64 11.83
C GLU A 65 15.37 -5.41 11.95
N THR A 66 14.94 -5.64 13.19
CA THR A 66 13.70 -6.35 13.52
C THR A 66 12.68 -5.39 14.14
N TRP A 67 11.41 -5.82 14.10
CA TRP A 67 10.32 -5.09 14.75
C TRP A 67 10.43 -5.18 16.27
N GLY A 68 10.15 -4.06 16.96
CA GLY A 68 10.20 -4.02 18.42
C GLY A 68 9.11 -4.87 19.07
N LYS A 69 7.87 -4.80 18.56
CA LYS A 69 6.74 -5.62 19.02
C LYS A 69 5.97 -6.24 17.86
N LYS A 70 5.33 -7.38 18.11
CA LYS A 70 4.45 -8.06 17.12
C LYS A 70 3.26 -7.18 16.70
N ILE A 71 2.75 -6.37 17.62
CA ILE A 71 1.63 -5.46 17.35
C ILE A 71 2.03 -4.33 16.39
N ASP A 72 3.29 -3.86 16.43
CA ASP A 72 3.80 -2.85 15.49
C ASP A 72 3.74 -3.39 14.05
N PHE A 73 4.13 -4.65 13.87
CA PHE A 73 4.03 -5.34 12.59
C PHE A 73 2.57 -5.53 12.16
N LEU A 74 1.71 -6.02 13.06
CA LEU A 74 0.29 -6.25 12.76
C LEU A 74 -0.42 -4.95 12.34
N LEU A 75 -0.22 -3.86 13.08
CA LEU A 75 -0.79 -2.56 12.76
C LEU A 75 -0.23 -1.99 11.44
N SER A 76 1.04 -2.25 11.13
CA SER A 76 1.63 -1.84 9.84
C SER A 76 0.98 -2.57 8.68
N VAL A 77 0.72 -3.87 8.84
CA VAL A 77 0.04 -4.68 7.84
C VAL A 77 -1.43 -4.25 7.68
N ILE A 78 -2.15 -3.99 8.77
CA ILE A 78 -3.53 -3.48 8.72
C ILE A 78 -3.58 -2.09 8.07
N GLY A 79 -2.66 -1.19 8.46
CA GLY A 79 -2.57 0.16 7.89
C GLY A 79 -2.17 0.19 6.41
N PHE A 80 -1.48 -0.84 5.92
CA PHE A 80 -1.25 -1.04 4.50
C PHE A 80 -2.48 -1.60 3.77
N ALA A 81 -3.22 -2.51 4.41
CA ALA A 81 -4.40 -3.15 3.83
C ALA A 81 -5.63 -2.22 3.75
N VAL A 82 -5.71 -1.22 4.63
CA VAL A 82 -6.81 -0.24 4.66
C VAL A 82 -6.36 1.05 3.97
N ASP A 83 -7.00 1.37 2.85
CA ASP A 83 -6.71 2.55 2.06
C ASP A 83 -7.96 3.42 1.82
N LEU A 84 -7.77 4.52 1.08
CA LEU A 84 -8.86 5.41 0.68
C LEU A 84 -9.88 4.66 -0.19
N ALA A 85 -9.46 3.73 -1.05
CA ALA A 85 -10.36 2.98 -1.93
C ALA A 85 -11.34 2.11 -1.12
N ASN A 86 -10.94 1.57 0.03
CA ASN A 86 -11.88 0.86 0.92
C ASN A 86 -13.04 1.76 1.38
N VAL A 87 -12.82 3.07 1.53
CA VAL A 87 -13.83 4.01 2.06
C VAL A 87 -14.88 4.40 1.01
N TRP A 88 -14.50 4.57 -0.26
CA TRP A 88 -15.43 5.04 -1.31
C TRP A 88 -15.68 4.03 -2.43
N ARG A 89 -14.64 3.31 -2.88
CA ARG A 89 -14.75 2.40 -4.03
C ARG A 89 -15.55 1.15 -3.67
N PHE A 90 -15.31 0.57 -2.49
CA PHE A 90 -16.05 -0.61 -2.04
C PHE A 90 -17.56 -0.32 -1.90
N PRO A 91 -18.01 0.73 -1.18
CA PRO A 91 -19.44 1.05 -1.11
C PRO A 91 -20.05 1.38 -2.48
N TYR A 92 -19.33 2.14 -3.31
CA TYR A 92 -19.80 2.46 -4.67
C TYR A 92 -20.03 1.19 -5.51
N LEU A 93 -19.07 0.27 -5.50
CA LEU A 93 -19.14 -0.93 -6.32
C LEU A 93 -20.17 -1.93 -5.78
N CYS A 94 -20.30 -2.03 -4.46
CA CYS A 94 -21.34 -2.80 -3.79
C CYS A 94 -22.73 -2.30 -4.22
N TYR A 95 -22.99 -1.00 -4.11
CA TYR A 95 -24.25 -0.39 -4.52
C TYR A 95 -24.57 -0.62 -6.01
N LYS A 96 -23.59 -0.39 -6.90
CA LYS A 96 -23.76 -0.57 -8.35
C LYS A 96 -24.09 -2.03 -8.74
N ASN A 97 -23.49 -2.99 -8.04
CA ASN A 97 -23.53 -4.41 -8.38
C ASN A 97 -24.59 -5.23 -7.61
N GLY A 98 -25.65 -4.59 -7.12
CA GLY A 98 -26.76 -5.29 -6.45
C GLY A 98 -26.73 -5.22 -4.92
N GLY A 99 -26.03 -4.22 -4.36
CA GLY A 99 -26.05 -3.90 -2.94
C GLY A 99 -25.58 -5.08 -2.08
N GLY A 100 -26.40 -5.46 -1.10
CA GLY A 100 -26.11 -6.55 -0.19
C GLY A 100 -25.82 -7.89 -0.87
N ALA A 101 -26.36 -8.12 -2.07
CA ALA A 101 -26.10 -9.34 -2.83
C ALA A 101 -24.62 -9.49 -3.22
N PHE A 102 -23.94 -8.37 -3.52
CA PHE A 102 -22.52 -8.36 -3.92
C PHE A 102 -21.56 -8.84 -2.81
N LEU A 103 -21.98 -8.73 -1.55
CA LEU A 103 -21.16 -9.16 -0.40
C LEU A 103 -20.91 -10.67 -0.40
N ILE A 104 -21.81 -11.47 -0.96
CA ILE A 104 -21.67 -12.93 -1.04
C ILE A 104 -20.48 -13.34 -1.91
N PRO A 105 -20.43 -13.00 -3.22
CA PRO A 105 -19.26 -13.32 -4.06
C PRO A 105 -17.99 -12.61 -3.59
N TYR A 106 -18.08 -11.38 -3.06
CA TYR A 106 -16.93 -10.68 -2.49
C TYR A 106 -16.29 -11.47 -1.33
N THR A 107 -17.09 -11.92 -0.35
CA THR A 107 -16.59 -12.70 0.78
C THR A 107 -16.03 -14.04 0.33
N LEU A 108 -16.68 -14.70 -0.64
CA LEU A 108 -16.20 -15.96 -1.21
C LEU A 108 -14.81 -15.80 -1.85
N PHE A 109 -14.61 -14.78 -2.70
CA PHE A 109 -13.31 -14.54 -3.35
C PHE A 109 -12.26 -14.03 -2.37
N LEU A 110 -12.65 -13.26 -1.36
CA LEU A 110 -11.74 -12.87 -0.29
C LEU A 110 -11.21 -14.10 0.44
N VAL A 111 -12.06 -15.09 0.74
CA VAL A 111 -11.64 -16.30 1.46
C VAL A 111 -10.84 -17.26 0.58
N ILE A 112 -11.26 -17.47 -0.67
CA ILE A 112 -10.65 -18.47 -1.56
C ILE A 112 -9.38 -17.97 -2.23
N ALA A 113 -9.30 -16.68 -2.58
CA ALA A 113 -8.18 -16.12 -3.34
C ALA A 113 -7.43 -15.05 -2.53
N GLY A 114 -8.13 -14.09 -1.93
CA GLY A 114 -7.52 -12.97 -1.22
C GLY A 114 -6.65 -13.40 -0.03
N MET A 115 -7.22 -14.11 0.94
CA MET A 115 -6.49 -14.53 2.14
C MET A 115 -5.32 -15.48 1.84
N PRO A 116 -5.45 -16.49 0.95
CA PRO A 116 -4.32 -17.36 0.62
C PRO A 116 -3.18 -16.62 -0.08
N LEU A 117 -3.47 -15.71 -1.03
CA LEU A 117 -2.44 -14.92 -1.70
C LEU A 117 -1.72 -13.99 -0.72
N PHE A 118 -2.49 -13.31 0.13
CA PHE A 118 -1.94 -12.44 1.17
C PHE A 118 -1.07 -13.21 2.16
N TYR A 119 -1.52 -14.38 2.63
CA TYR A 119 -0.76 -15.22 3.53
C TYR A 119 0.52 -15.75 2.87
N MET A 120 0.45 -16.19 1.62
CA MET A 120 1.60 -16.65 0.85
C MET A 120 2.66 -15.56 0.72
N GLU A 121 2.28 -14.32 0.42
CA GLU A 121 3.21 -13.19 0.32
C GLU A 121 3.89 -12.88 1.66
N LEU A 122 3.13 -12.86 2.76
CA LEU A 122 3.68 -12.68 4.10
C LEU A 122 4.64 -13.81 4.49
N ALA A 123 4.27 -15.06 4.23
CA ALA A 123 5.09 -16.22 4.51
C ALA A 123 6.40 -16.20 3.70
N LEU A 124 6.32 -15.86 2.42
CA LEU A 124 7.49 -15.73 1.54
C LEU A 124 8.45 -14.62 2.03
N GLY A 125 7.91 -13.46 2.42
CA GLY A 125 8.69 -12.35 2.95
C GLY A 125 9.33 -12.65 4.30
N GLN A 126 8.62 -13.34 5.19
CA GLN A 126 9.12 -13.75 6.51
C GLN A 126 10.19 -14.85 6.40
N TYR A 127 9.99 -15.86 5.55
CA TYR A 127 10.92 -16.98 5.40
C TYR A 127 12.26 -16.54 4.78
N ASN A 128 12.21 -15.80 3.67
CA ASN A 128 13.43 -15.42 2.95
C ASN A 128 14.14 -14.20 3.55
N ARG A 129 13.42 -13.36 4.32
CA ARG A 129 13.93 -12.11 4.91
C ARG A 129 14.63 -11.20 3.87
N GLU A 130 14.15 -11.22 2.64
CA GLU A 130 14.68 -10.46 1.51
C GLU A 130 13.66 -9.41 1.00
N GLY A 131 14.09 -8.48 0.14
CA GLY A 131 13.23 -7.47 -0.47
C GLY A 131 12.49 -8.00 -1.70
N ALA A 132 11.50 -7.24 -2.18
CA ALA A 132 10.63 -7.66 -3.30
C ALA A 132 11.38 -8.01 -4.60
N ALA A 133 12.53 -7.38 -4.87
CA ALA A 133 13.37 -7.73 -6.04
C ALA A 133 14.29 -8.92 -5.79
N THR A 134 14.81 -9.07 -4.58
CA THR A 134 15.85 -10.06 -4.28
C THR A 134 15.26 -11.43 -3.92
N VAL A 135 14.03 -11.48 -3.39
CA VAL A 135 13.32 -12.72 -3.03
C VAL A 135 13.20 -13.72 -4.20
N TRP A 136 13.19 -13.22 -5.45
CA TRP A 136 13.14 -14.04 -6.66
C TRP A 136 14.45 -14.77 -7.00
N LYS A 137 15.47 -14.72 -6.14
CA LYS A 137 16.64 -15.63 -6.23
C LYS A 137 16.22 -17.11 -6.19
N ILE A 138 15.06 -17.43 -5.61
CA ILE A 138 14.47 -18.78 -5.61
C ILE A 138 14.21 -19.29 -7.04
N CYS A 139 13.77 -18.39 -7.93
CA CYS A 139 13.47 -18.73 -9.32
C CYS A 139 13.90 -17.57 -10.24
N PRO A 140 15.12 -17.60 -10.80
CA PRO A 140 15.71 -16.46 -11.49
C PRO A 140 14.94 -16.03 -12.76
N ILE A 141 14.12 -16.91 -13.35
CA ILE A 141 13.24 -16.57 -14.47
C ILE A 141 12.20 -15.50 -14.08
N PHE A 142 11.79 -15.45 -12.81
CA PHE A 142 10.80 -14.50 -12.29
C PHE A 142 11.44 -13.25 -11.65
N LYS A 143 12.75 -13.05 -11.79
CA LYS A 143 13.43 -11.85 -11.25
C LYS A 143 12.83 -10.54 -11.77
N GLY A 144 12.28 -10.54 -12.98
CA GLY A 144 11.55 -9.41 -13.55
C GLY A 144 10.31 -8.99 -12.75
N VAL A 145 9.61 -9.93 -12.11
CA VAL A 145 8.40 -9.66 -11.31
C VAL A 145 8.72 -8.67 -10.18
N GLY A 146 9.83 -8.87 -9.48
CA GLY A 146 10.25 -7.98 -8.40
C GLY A 146 10.56 -6.55 -8.84
N TYR A 147 11.21 -6.37 -10.00
CA TYR A 147 11.45 -5.03 -10.56
C TYR A 147 10.15 -4.36 -11.01
N THR A 148 9.23 -5.12 -11.60
CA THR A 148 7.89 -4.62 -11.96
C THR A 148 7.13 -4.12 -10.73
N VAL A 149 7.17 -4.85 -9.62
CA VAL A 149 6.53 -4.43 -8.35
C VAL A 149 7.12 -3.09 -7.85
N ILE A 150 8.44 -2.89 -7.94
CA ILE A 150 9.08 -1.63 -7.56
C ILE A 150 8.62 -0.47 -8.46
N ILE A 151 8.54 -0.68 -9.77
CA ILE A 151 8.07 0.33 -10.73
C ILE A 151 6.59 0.68 -10.45
N ILE A 152 5.74 -0.32 -10.24
CA ILE A 152 4.33 -0.10 -9.89
C ILE A 152 4.23 0.69 -8.58
N ALA A 153 4.98 0.31 -7.54
CA ALA A 153 4.99 1.02 -6.27
C ALA A 153 5.41 2.50 -6.41
N LEU A 154 6.35 2.79 -7.33
CA LEU A 154 6.77 4.16 -7.63
C LEU A 154 5.66 4.96 -8.34
N TYR A 155 4.97 4.38 -9.33
CA TYR A 155 3.82 5.03 -9.98
C TYR A 155 2.68 5.28 -8.97
N VAL A 156 2.38 4.28 -8.15
CA VAL A 156 1.37 4.34 -7.10
C VAL A 156 1.71 5.43 -6.07
N GLY A 157 2.97 5.48 -5.65
CA GLY A 157 3.48 6.51 -4.75
C GLY A 157 3.28 7.93 -5.29
N PHE A 158 3.49 8.16 -6.59
CA PHE A 158 3.31 9.50 -7.16
C PHE A 158 1.87 9.99 -7.09
N TYR A 159 0.90 9.22 -7.60
CA TYR A 159 -0.49 9.73 -7.64
C TYR A 159 -1.15 9.74 -6.25
N TYR A 160 -0.84 8.78 -5.36
CA TYR A 160 -1.43 8.80 -4.02
C TYR A 160 -0.96 10.00 -3.20
N ASN A 161 0.31 10.40 -3.33
CA ASN A 161 0.81 11.60 -2.65
C ASN A 161 0.10 12.87 -3.12
N VAL A 162 -0.30 12.94 -4.40
CA VAL A 162 -1.12 14.04 -4.92
C VAL A 162 -2.52 14.06 -4.29
N ILE A 163 -3.16 12.90 -4.13
CA ILE A 163 -4.48 12.79 -3.47
C ILE A 163 -4.39 13.21 -1.99
N ILE A 164 -3.32 12.82 -1.30
CA ILE A 164 -3.08 13.24 0.09
C ILE A 164 -2.86 14.76 0.15
N ALA A 165 -2.14 15.34 -0.83
CA ALA A 165 -1.95 16.80 -0.91
C ALA A 165 -3.28 17.54 -1.12
N TRP A 166 -4.19 17.04 -1.95
CA TRP A 166 -5.55 17.58 -2.06
C TRP A 166 -6.28 17.50 -0.72
N SER A 167 -6.22 16.36 -0.04
CA SER A 167 -6.85 16.17 1.27
C SER A 167 -6.31 17.14 2.32
N LEU A 168 -5.00 17.40 2.32
CA LEU A 168 -4.36 18.38 3.19
C LEU A 168 -4.82 19.81 2.87
N HIS A 169 -4.96 20.15 1.58
CA HIS A 169 -5.52 21.45 1.17
C HIS A 169 -6.97 21.63 1.66
N TYR A 170 -7.80 20.59 1.56
CA TYR A 170 -9.16 20.58 2.12
C TYR A 170 -9.17 20.69 3.65
N LEU A 171 -8.21 20.08 4.33
CA LEU A 171 -8.06 20.18 5.78
C LEU A 171 -7.72 21.60 6.24
N PHE A 172 -6.85 22.31 5.52
CA PHE A 172 -6.57 23.73 5.84
C PHE A 172 -7.75 24.63 5.46
N SER A 173 -8.42 24.34 4.34
CA SER A 173 -9.59 25.10 3.88
C SER A 173 -10.82 24.91 4.75
N SER A 174 -10.89 23.85 5.57
CA SER A 174 -11.98 23.63 6.53
C SER A 174 -11.80 24.37 7.86
N MET A 175 -10.65 25.02 8.09
CA MET A 175 -10.40 25.83 9.30
C MET A 175 -11.05 27.23 9.25
N THR A 176 -11.86 27.51 8.23
CA THR A 176 -12.65 28.73 8.10
C THR A 176 -13.99 28.62 8.81
N ARG A 177 -14.60 29.76 9.18
CA ARG A 177 -15.93 29.79 9.83
C ARG A 177 -17.04 29.27 8.91
N GLU A 178 -16.98 29.64 7.64
CA GLU A 178 -17.87 29.15 6.59
C GLU A 178 -17.06 28.33 5.59
N LEU A 179 -17.57 27.16 5.21
CA LEU A 179 -16.87 26.26 4.32
C LEU A 179 -16.97 26.77 2.88
N PRO A 180 -15.87 26.82 2.10
CA PRO A 180 -15.86 27.46 0.79
C PRO A 180 -16.68 26.72 -0.27
N TRP A 181 -17.00 25.44 -0.04
CA TRP A 181 -17.85 24.61 -0.91
C TRP A 181 -19.34 24.60 -0.53
N LEU A 182 -19.77 25.47 0.41
CA LEU A 182 -21.14 25.47 0.91
C LEU A 182 -22.11 26.26 0.01
N ASN A 183 -21.69 27.42 -0.49
CA ASN A 183 -22.56 28.36 -1.22
C ASN A 183 -22.08 28.63 -2.66
N CYS A 184 -23.03 28.98 -3.53
CA CYS A 184 -22.74 29.59 -4.83
C CYS A 184 -22.58 31.12 -4.68
N GLY A 185 -21.35 31.66 -4.76
CA GLY A 185 -21.09 33.10 -4.76
C GLY A 185 -19.61 33.49 -4.67
N ASN A 186 -18.71 32.52 -4.87
CA ASN A 186 -17.27 32.73 -4.77
C ASN A 186 -16.66 33.11 -6.12
N SER A 187 -15.42 33.62 -6.11
CA SER A 187 -14.70 34.05 -7.31
C SER A 187 -14.45 32.94 -8.34
N TRP A 188 -14.42 31.67 -7.89
CA TRP A 188 -14.21 30.50 -8.75
C TRP A 188 -15.49 29.89 -9.33
N ASN A 189 -16.67 30.34 -8.87
CA ASN A 189 -17.93 29.74 -9.28
C ASN A 189 -18.36 30.22 -10.67
N SER A 190 -19.00 29.34 -11.43
CA SER A 190 -19.60 29.65 -12.73
C SER A 190 -21.04 30.16 -12.58
N VAL A 191 -21.58 30.71 -13.68
CA VAL A 191 -22.99 31.12 -13.76
C VAL A 191 -23.96 29.93 -13.64
N ASN A 192 -23.48 28.71 -13.86
CA ASN A 192 -24.26 27.48 -13.77
C ASN A 192 -24.26 26.86 -12.36
N CYS A 193 -23.55 27.45 -11.40
CA CYS A 193 -23.55 26.98 -10.01
C CYS A 193 -24.97 27.10 -9.43
N THR A 194 -25.51 25.99 -8.94
CA THR A 194 -26.84 25.98 -8.30
C THR A 194 -26.73 25.53 -6.85
N ASP A 195 -27.14 26.40 -5.93
CA ASP A 195 -27.14 26.11 -4.51
C ASP A 195 -28.42 25.32 -4.10
N PRO A 196 -28.28 24.12 -3.51
CA PRO A 196 -29.41 23.30 -3.08
C PRO A 196 -30.38 23.99 -2.10
N ASN A 197 -29.89 24.93 -1.27
CA ASN A 197 -30.69 25.59 -0.23
C ASN A 197 -31.67 26.63 -0.79
N TYR A 198 -31.42 27.15 -2.00
CA TYR A 198 -32.26 28.16 -2.64
C TYR A 198 -33.23 27.56 -3.68
N ILE A 199 -33.29 26.23 -3.78
CA ILE A 199 -34.21 25.55 -4.71
C ILE A 199 -35.61 25.48 -4.07
N ASN A 200 -36.46 26.45 -4.40
CA ASN A 200 -37.89 26.37 -4.13
C ASN A 200 -38.53 25.26 -4.98
N GLY A 201 -39.30 24.37 -4.34
CA GLY A 201 -39.90 23.18 -4.96
C GLY A 201 -40.85 23.42 -6.14
N SER A 202 -41.23 24.67 -6.42
CA SER A 202 -42.02 25.07 -7.60
C SER A 202 -41.25 24.99 -8.92
N VAL A 203 -39.92 24.92 -8.87
CA VAL A 203 -39.02 24.87 -10.04
C VAL A 203 -38.80 23.42 -10.51
N LEU A 204 -39.19 22.41 -9.73
CA LEU A 204 -38.95 20.99 -10.00
C LEU A 204 -39.79 20.40 -11.15
N GLY A 205 -40.78 21.13 -11.68
CA GLY A 205 -41.81 20.61 -12.60
C GLY A 205 -41.50 20.68 -14.10
N ASN A 206 -40.59 21.55 -14.55
CA ASN A 206 -40.25 21.67 -15.98
C ASN A 206 -38.90 21.00 -16.26
N GLY A 207 -38.88 19.90 -17.00
CA GLY A 207 -37.73 18.99 -17.21
C GLY A 207 -36.45 19.59 -17.86
N THR A 208 -36.26 20.91 -17.88
CA THR A 208 -35.04 21.61 -18.31
C THR A 208 -33.96 21.67 -17.20
N TYR A 209 -34.29 21.48 -15.93
CA TYR A 209 -33.37 21.64 -14.79
C TYR A 209 -32.37 20.49 -14.58
N ALA A 210 -32.60 19.31 -15.16
CA ALA A 210 -31.67 18.18 -15.00
C ALA A 210 -30.35 18.35 -15.77
N LYS A 211 -30.25 19.34 -16.66
CA LYS A 211 -29.13 19.48 -17.60
C LYS A 211 -27.99 20.39 -17.11
N TYR A 212 -28.19 21.23 -16.08
CA TYR A 212 -27.24 22.27 -15.66
C TYR A 212 -26.90 22.28 -14.15
N LYS A 213 -26.99 21.14 -13.48
CA LYS A 213 -26.92 21.06 -12.01
C LYS A 213 -25.50 20.76 -11.51
N ILE A 214 -24.59 21.73 -11.61
CA ILE A 214 -23.28 21.61 -10.94
C ILE A 214 -23.42 22.17 -9.51
N THR A 215 -23.09 21.35 -8.51
CA THR A 215 -23.17 21.74 -7.09
C THR A 215 -21.99 22.63 -6.72
N PRO A 216 -22.13 23.50 -5.69
CA PRO A 216 -21.03 24.36 -5.23
C PRO A 216 -19.80 23.55 -4.80
N ALA A 217 -19.99 22.33 -4.27
CA ALA A 217 -18.89 21.43 -3.93
C ALA A 217 -18.16 20.85 -5.14
N ALA A 218 -18.89 20.50 -6.20
CA ALA A 218 -18.27 20.03 -7.45
C ALA A 218 -17.50 21.17 -8.13
N GLU A 219 -18.06 22.38 -8.18
CA GLU A 219 -17.34 23.54 -8.73
C GLU A 219 -16.13 23.92 -7.89
N TYR A 220 -16.22 23.84 -6.56
CA TYR A 220 -15.06 24.07 -5.70
C TYR A 220 -13.94 23.07 -6.01
N TYR A 221 -14.25 21.78 -6.20
CA TYR A 221 -13.22 20.79 -6.57
C TYR A 221 -12.62 21.07 -7.96
N GLU A 222 -13.47 21.22 -8.98
CA GLU A 222 -13.01 21.33 -10.38
C GLU A 222 -12.39 22.68 -10.71
N ARG A 223 -13.02 23.77 -10.29
CA ARG A 223 -12.57 25.14 -10.59
C ARG A 223 -11.78 25.74 -9.45
N GLY A 224 -12.25 25.56 -8.22
CA GLY A 224 -11.65 26.17 -7.04
C GLY A 224 -10.33 25.52 -6.61
N VAL A 225 -10.19 24.19 -6.69
CA VAL A 225 -9.00 23.42 -6.25
C VAL A 225 -8.14 22.99 -7.44
N LEU A 226 -8.72 22.35 -8.44
CA LEU A 226 -7.97 21.78 -9.56
C LEU A 226 -7.71 22.76 -10.70
N HIS A 227 -8.47 23.85 -10.80
CA HIS A 227 -8.43 24.79 -11.93
C HIS A 227 -8.57 24.08 -13.30
N LEU A 228 -9.38 23.02 -13.35
CA LEU A 228 -9.54 22.18 -14.55
C LEU A 228 -10.03 22.98 -15.78
N HIS A 229 -10.77 24.06 -15.53
CA HIS A 229 -11.28 24.97 -16.55
C HIS A 229 -10.20 25.78 -17.30
N GLU A 230 -8.99 25.89 -16.74
CA GLU A 230 -7.86 26.57 -17.41
C GLU A 230 -7.17 25.66 -18.44
N SER A 231 -7.32 24.35 -18.30
CA SER A 231 -6.74 23.34 -19.18
C SER A 231 -7.70 22.96 -20.31
N ARG A 232 -7.18 22.85 -21.54
CA ARG A 232 -7.94 22.37 -22.72
C ARG A 232 -7.91 20.84 -22.88
N GLY A 233 -7.27 20.13 -21.96
CA GLY A 233 -7.10 18.68 -21.99
C GLY A 233 -5.70 18.23 -21.56
N ILE A 234 -5.41 16.94 -21.72
CA ILE A 234 -4.16 16.32 -21.26
C ILE A 234 -2.92 16.90 -21.97
N GLN A 235 -3.10 17.45 -23.17
CA GLN A 235 -2.05 18.08 -23.96
C GLN A 235 -1.64 19.47 -23.43
N ASP A 236 -2.50 20.12 -22.63
CA ASP A 236 -2.29 21.46 -22.11
C ASP A 236 -2.60 21.49 -20.62
N LEU A 237 -1.64 21.01 -19.82
CA LEU A 237 -1.78 20.87 -18.37
C LEU A 237 -1.61 22.20 -17.61
N GLY A 238 -1.20 23.27 -18.30
CA GLY A 238 -0.91 24.56 -17.67
C GLY A 238 0.25 24.50 -16.67
N MET A 239 0.32 25.51 -15.80
CA MET A 239 1.33 25.62 -14.74
C MET A 239 0.87 24.88 -13.47
N PRO A 240 1.80 24.28 -12.70
CA PRO A 240 1.45 23.64 -11.45
C PRO A 240 0.95 24.68 -10.44
N ARG A 241 -0.17 24.38 -9.78
CA ARG A 241 -0.72 25.26 -8.75
C ARG A 241 0.18 25.27 -7.51
N TRP A 242 0.59 26.46 -7.10
CA TRP A 242 1.49 26.65 -5.96
C TRP A 242 0.92 26.14 -4.63
N ASP A 243 -0.38 26.36 -4.37
CA ASP A 243 -1.02 25.88 -3.12
C ASP A 243 -0.93 24.35 -2.98
N LEU A 244 -1.23 23.63 -4.06
CA LEU A 244 -1.19 22.17 -4.10
C LEU A 244 0.24 21.65 -4.10
N THR A 245 1.15 22.35 -4.79
CA THR A 245 2.58 22.03 -4.79
C THR A 245 3.17 22.17 -3.39
N LEU A 246 2.82 23.23 -2.66
CA LEU A 246 3.23 23.41 -1.27
C LEU A 246 2.66 22.31 -0.37
N CYS A 247 1.39 21.96 -0.52
CA CYS A 247 0.79 20.83 0.21
C CYS A 247 1.53 19.52 -0.10
N LEU A 248 1.92 19.29 -1.35
CA LEU A 248 2.67 18.10 -1.76
C LEU A 248 4.07 18.07 -1.12
N VAL A 249 4.79 19.19 -1.07
CA VAL A 249 6.08 19.28 -0.38
C VAL A 249 5.93 18.96 1.11
N VAL A 250 4.89 19.47 1.76
CA VAL A 250 4.59 19.15 3.17
C VAL A 250 4.32 17.65 3.36
N VAL A 251 3.54 17.02 2.48
CA VAL A 251 3.28 15.57 2.52
C VAL A 251 4.58 14.78 2.38
N VAL A 252 5.42 15.11 1.40
CA VAL A 252 6.71 14.44 1.18
C VAL A 252 7.62 14.59 2.41
N PHE A 253 7.65 15.77 3.03
CA PHE A 253 8.42 16.03 4.24
C PHE A 253 7.95 15.19 5.43
N ILE A 254 6.64 15.07 5.63
CA ILE A 254 6.05 14.20 6.67
C ILE A 254 6.41 12.73 6.41
N LEU A 255 6.31 12.27 5.16
CA LEU A 255 6.66 10.89 4.79
C LEU A 255 8.14 10.61 5.00
N TYR A 256 9.01 11.55 4.62
CA TYR A 256 10.45 11.44 4.82
C TYR A 256 10.80 11.26 6.29
N PHE A 257 10.25 12.09 7.20
CA PHE A 257 10.49 11.91 8.63
C PHE A 257 9.88 10.65 9.22
N SER A 258 8.73 10.22 8.69
CA SER A 258 8.10 8.97 9.11
C SER A 258 8.99 7.76 8.81
N LEU A 259 9.77 7.83 7.72
CA LEU A 259 10.62 6.74 7.24
C LEU A 259 12.12 6.90 7.54
N TRP A 260 12.59 8.08 7.98
CA TRP A 260 14.03 8.36 8.12
C TRP A 260 14.77 7.29 8.93
N LYS A 261 14.27 6.90 10.10
CA LYS A 261 14.90 5.86 10.95
C LYS A 261 14.39 4.45 10.66
N GLY A 262 13.89 4.20 9.46
CA GLY A 262 13.40 2.89 9.00
C GLY A 262 12.19 2.39 9.76
N VAL A 263 12.13 1.06 9.95
CA VAL A 263 10.97 0.35 10.51
C VAL A 263 10.67 0.74 11.97
N LYS A 264 11.68 1.16 12.73
CA LYS A 264 11.52 1.59 14.14
C LYS A 264 10.78 2.93 14.27
N SER A 265 10.95 3.84 13.32
CA SER A 265 10.20 5.11 13.29
C SER A 265 8.83 4.90 12.68
N SER A 266 8.77 4.21 11.53
CA SER A 266 7.51 3.91 10.84
C SER A 266 6.50 3.21 11.75
N GLY A 267 6.94 2.19 12.51
CA GLY A 267 6.07 1.47 13.44
C GLY A 267 5.39 2.36 14.48
N LYS A 268 6.04 3.43 14.96
CA LYS A 268 5.45 4.39 15.91
C LYS A 268 4.43 5.31 15.24
N VAL A 269 4.72 5.78 14.03
CA VAL A 269 3.80 6.66 13.27
C VAL A 269 2.54 5.89 12.89
N VAL A 270 2.70 4.61 12.52
CA VAL A 270 1.61 3.69 12.15
C VAL A 270 0.57 3.55 13.25
N TYR A 271 0.94 3.61 14.54
CA TYR A 271 -0.05 3.58 15.62
C TYR A 271 -1.10 4.68 15.49
N ILE A 272 -0.71 5.87 15.04
CA ILE A 272 -1.63 6.99 14.86
C ILE A 272 -2.34 6.83 13.51
N THR A 273 -1.59 6.60 12.43
CA THR A 273 -2.16 6.61 11.07
C THR A 273 -3.08 5.43 10.79
N ALA A 274 -2.84 4.26 11.40
CA ALA A 274 -3.72 3.10 11.24
C ALA A 274 -4.95 3.16 12.15
N THR A 275 -4.89 3.82 13.31
CA THR A 275 -6.02 3.85 14.27
C THR A 275 -6.99 5.01 14.04
N MET A 276 -6.47 6.19 13.67
CA MET A 276 -7.27 7.39 13.45
C MET A 276 -8.43 7.21 12.46
N PRO A 277 -8.25 6.54 11.30
CA PRO A 277 -9.35 6.32 10.36
C PRO A 277 -10.55 5.60 10.98
N TYR A 278 -10.31 4.61 11.85
CA TYR A 278 -11.40 3.90 12.53
C TYR A 278 -12.18 4.79 13.50
N ILE A 279 -11.48 5.68 14.22
CA ILE A 279 -12.12 6.65 15.12
C ILE A 279 -12.99 7.62 14.30
N VAL A 280 -12.46 8.16 13.20
CA VAL A 280 -13.19 9.07 12.31
C VAL A 280 -14.40 8.36 11.69
N LEU A 281 -14.23 7.16 11.17
CA LEU A 281 -15.33 6.37 10.60
C LEU A 281 -16.41 6.06 11.64
N PHE A 282 -16.03 5.79 12.89
CA PHE A 282 -16.99 5.57 13.97
C PHE A 282 -17.80 6.84 14.30
N VAL A 283 -17.15 8.00 14.38
CA VAL A 283 -17.84 9.29 14.57
C VAL A 283 -18.76 9.61 13.40
N LEU A 284 -18.29 9.41 12.16
CA LEU A 284 -19.10 9.60 10.95
C LEU A 284 -20.27 8.62 10.88
N LEU A 285 -20.12 7.39 11.38
CA LEU A 285 -21.19 6.41 11.47
C LEU A 285 -22.28 6.89 12.45
N ILE A 286 -21.91 7.30 13.66
CA ILE A 286 -22.87 7.86 14.64
C ILE A 286 -23.58 9.08 14.06
N ARG A 287 -22.83 9.98 13.42
CA ARG A 287 -23.45 11.14 12.78
C ARG A 287 -24.39 10.68 11.65
N GLY A 288 -23.96 9.79 10.78
CA GLY A 288 -24.74 9.27 9.65
C GLY A 288 -26.06 8.63 10.06
N ILE A 289 -26.10 7.83 11.12
CA ILE A 289 -27.34 7.19 11.59
C ILE A 289 -28.31 8.18 12.25
N THR A 290 -27.81 9.28 12.82
CA THR A 290 -28.64 10.32 13.47
C THR A 290 -29.28 11.31 12.49
N LEU A 291 -28.86 11.32 11.21
CA LEU A 291 -29.48 12.18 10.19
C LEU A 291 -30.86 11.65 9.76
N PRO A 292 -31.82 12.53 9.45
CA PRO A 292 -33.11 12.14 8.89
C PRO A 292 -32.92 11.47 7.52
N GLY A 293 -33.66 10.40 7.24
CA GLY A 293 -33.54 9.64 5.99
C GLY A 293 -32.39 8.63 5.93
N SER A 294 -31.59 8.48 7.00
CA SER A 294 -30.47 7.52 7.05
C SER A 294 -30.89 6.08 6.75
N MET A 295 -32.08 5.70 7.20
CA MET A 295 -32.66 4.37 7.00
C MET A 295 -32.91 4.05 5.51
N GLU A 296 -33.24 5.04 4.69
CA GLU A 296 -33.46 4.83 3.25
C GLU A 296 -32.16 4.50 2.54
N GLY A 297 -31.08 5.21 2.88
CA GLY A 297 -29.74 4.93 2.35
C GLY A 297 -29.24 3.53 2.73
N ILE A 298 -29.43 3.13 3.99
CA ILE A 298 -29.05 1.79 4.47
C ILE A 298 -29.86 0.70 3.76
N LYS A 299 -31.18 0.89 3.63
CA LYS A 299 -32.05 -0.06 2.91
C LYS A 299 -31.66 -0.16 1.44
N ALA A 300 -31.37 0.96 0.78
CA ALA A 300 -30.93 0.97 -0.61
C ALA A 300 -29.57 0.27 -0.80
N TYR A 301 -28.65 0.44 0.16
CA TYR A 301 -27.34 -0.21 0.12
C TYR A 301 -27.41 -1.72 0.39
N LEU A 302 -28.21 -2.15 1.36
CA LEU A 302 -28.33 -3.56 1.77
C LEU A 302 -29.44 -4.32 1.04
N ASN A 303 -30.15 -3.69 0.10
CA ASN A 303 -31.15 -4.38 -0.70
C ASN A 303 -30.48 -5.52 -1.48
N ILE A 304 -31.11 -6.70 -1.44
CA ILE A 304 -30.56 -7.91 -2.04
C ILE A 304 -31.25 -8.16 -3.37
N ASP A 305 -30.62 -7.77 -4.47
CA ASP A 305 -31.12 -8.02 -5.82
C ASP A 305 -30.36 -9.20 -6.46
N PHE A 306 -30.87 -10.42 -6.26
CA PHE A 306 -30.28 -11.64 -6.79
C PHE A 306 -30.24 -11.68 -8.33
N ASN A 307 -31.11 -10.94 -9.01
CA ASN A 307 -31.13 -10.92 -10.48
C ASN A 307 -29.87 -10.29 -11.06
N ARG A 308 -29.25 -9.34 -10.33
CA ARG A 308 -27.99 -8.70 -10.74
C ARG A 308 -26.77 -9.61 -10.58
N LEU A 309 -26.82 -10.64 -9.72
CA LEU A 309 -25.69 -11.56 -9.51
C LEU A 309 -25.35 -12.44 -10.72
N ASN A 310 -26.33 -12.68 -11.59
CA ASN A 310 -26.11 -13.47 -12.81
C ASN A 310 -25.29 -12.72 -13.87
N ASN A 311 -25.09 -11.41 -13.73
CA ASN A 311 -24.22 -10.67 -14.62
C ASN A 311 -22.74 -10.98 -14.35
N LEU A 312 -22.02 -11.34 -15.41
CA LEU A 312 -20.58 -11.61 -15.37
C LEU A 312 -19.76 -10.41 -14.88
N GLU A 313 -20.26 -9.19 -15.13
CA GLU A 313 -19.63 -7.95 -14.66
C GLU A 313 -19.60 -7.86 -13.13
N VAL A 314 -20.66 -8.32 -12.45
CA VAL A 314 -20.74 -8.34 -10.99
C VAL A 314 -19.70 -9.29 -10.40
N ARG A 315 -19.55 -10.47 -11.00
CA ARG A 315 -18.55 -11.46 -10.57
C ARG A 315 -17.12 -10.95 -10.80
N LYS A 316 -16.85 -10.37 -11.98
CA LYS A 316 -15.54 -9.78 -12.32
C LYS A 316 -15.14 -8.67 -11.34
N ASN A 317 -16.07 -7.78 -11.02
CA ASN A 317 -15.87 -6.69 -10.07
C ASN A 317 -15.58 -7.19 -8.65
N GLY A 318 -16.18 -8.33 -8.25
CA GLY A 318 -15.87 -9.01 -6.98
C GLY A 318 -14.40 -9.41 -6.91
N TYR A 319 -13.91 -10.13 -7.93
CA TYR A 319 -12.50 -10.53 -8.02
C TYR A 319 -11.53 -9.33 -8.02
N THR A 320 -11.83 -8.28 -8.78
CA THR A 320 -10.97 -7.08 -8.90
C THR A 320 -10.87 -6.27 -7.60
N LEU A 321 -11.82 -6.40 -6.67
CA LEU A 321 -11.70 -5.77 -5.35
C LEU A 321 -10.95 -6.64 -4.33
N THR A 322 -10.85 -7.94 -4.57
CA THR A 322 -10.18 -8.89 -3.66
C THR A 322 -8.72 -9.14 -4.01
N SER A 323 -8.30 -8.73 -5.20
CA SER A 323 -6.90 -8.78 -5.68
C SER A 323 -6.30 -7.39 -5.68
#